data_AF-A0A6V8NIK4-F1
#
_entry.id   AF-A0A6V8NIK4-F1
#
_cell.length_a   1.000
_cell.length_b   1.000
_cell.length_c   1.000
_cell.angle_alpha   90.00
_cell.angle_beta   90.00
_cell.angle_gamma   90.00
#
_symmetry.space_group_name_H-M   'P 1'
#
loop_
_entity.id
_entity.type
_entity.pdbx_description
1 polymer ?
#
loop_
_entity_poly.entity_id
_entity_poly.type
_entity_poly.pdbx_seq_one_letter_code
_entity_poly.pdbx_strand_id
1 'polypeptide(L)'
;MDNTGQELGLTTKRTQLLKYMTFLMLALLLSLFISASLGAADLPLSTTAAVFLSRLPFLSRVVDTTRVESAAEVILLQIRLPRIVLAMVVGAALATAGVIFQALFRNPMADSWIIGVSPGAALGATIAIVFKIGHGMIGLSVLSLFAFMGAM
;
A
#
# COMPACT_ATOMS: atom_id res chain seq x y z
N MET A 1 13.85 48.48 2.72
CA MET A 1 12.54 47.95 3.17
C MET A 1 12.48 46.48 2.76
N ASP A 2 12.61 45.61 3.77
CA ASP A 2 12.06 44.25 3.87
C ASP A 2 12.23 43.23 2.72
N ASN A 3 13.43 42.62 2.60
CA ASN A 3 13.57 41.27 2.01
C ASN A 3 13.69 40.17 3.10
N THR A 4 14.05 40.55 4.33
CA THR A 4 14.28 39.62 5.44
C THR A 4 12.99 39.01 6.00
N GLY A 5 11.86 39.72 5.94
CA GLY A 5 10.55 39.22 6.36
C GLY A 5 9.95 38.19 5.40
N GLN A 6 10.21 38.32 4.09
CA GLN A 6 9.79 37.32 3.09
C GLN A 6 10.60 36.01 3.17
N GLU A 7 11.91 36.07 3.38
CA GLU A 7 12.74 34.86 3.54
C GLU A 7 12.41 34.07 4.82
N LEU A 8 12.10 34.76 5.93
CA LEU A 8 11.69 34.12 7.19
C LEU A 8 10.35 33.37 7.07
N GLY A 9 9.42 33.88 6.25
CA GLY A 9 8.14 33.21 5.97
C GLY A 9 8.30 31.90 5.18
N LEU A 10 9.23 31.86 4.22
CA LEU A 10 9.48 30.70 3.38
C LEU A 10 10.24 29.59 4.13
N THR A 11 11.22 29.95 4.97
CA THR A 11 11.99 28.98 5.78
C THR A 11 11.14 28.31 6.86
N THR A 12 10.23 29.06 7.49
CA THR A 12 9.30 28.53 8.50
C THR A 12 8.29 27.55 7.89
N LYS A 13 7.69 27.91 6.74
CA LYS A 13 6.79 27.02 5.99
C LYS A 13 7.50 25.74 5.52
N ARG A 14 8.73 25.85 5.00
CA ARG A 14 9.54 24.70 4.56
C ARG A 14 9.86 23.76 5.72
N THR A 15 10.21 24.29 6.88
CA THR A 15 10.49 23.49 8.09
C THR A 15 9.23 22.79 8.61
N GLN A 16 8.06 23.45 8.55
CA GLN A 16 6.80 22.81 8.91
C GLN A 16 6.40 21.70 7.93
N LEU A 17 6.56 21.91 6.62
CA LEU A 17 6.35 20.86 5.62
C LEU A 17 7.27 19.66 5.85
N LEU A 18 8.55 19.89 6.13
CA LEU A 18 9.49 18.80 6.47
C LEU A 18 9.05 18.05 7.74
N LYS A 19 8.55 18.74 8.77
CA LYS A 19 7.99 18.09 9.97
C LYS A 19 6.79 17.21 9.63
N TYR A 20 5.85 17.69 8.82
CA TYR A 20 4.69 16.90 8.39
C TYR A 20 5.10 15.70 7.54
N MET A 21 6.04 15.85 6.61
CA MET A 21 6.54 14.75 5.79
C MET A 21 7.22 13.66 6.63
N THR A 22 8.08 14.05 7.58
CA THR A 22 8.73 13.10 8.49
C THR A 22 7.70 12.39 9.37
N PHE A 23 6.69 13.11 9.87
CA PHE A 23 5.60 12.52 10.65
C PHE A 23 4.78 11.51 9.83
N LEU A 24 4.38 11.86 8.60
CA LEU A 24 3.65 10.94 7.71
C LEU A 24 4.48 9.70 7.36
N MET A 25 5.78 9.86 7.14
CA MET A 25 6.67 8.73 6.87
C MET A 25 6.74 7.78 8.08
N LEU A 26 6.85 8.34 9.28
CA LEU A 26 6.84 7.55 10.52
C LEU A 26 5.49 6.83 10.72
N ALA A 27 4.38 7.51 10.46
CA ALA A 27 3.04 6.93 10.53
C ALA A 27 2.85 5.81 9.50
N LEU A 28 3.38 5.97 8.28
CA LEU A 28 3.38 4.93 7.26
C LEU A 28 4.15 3.70 7.72
N LEU A 29 5.37 3.88 8.22
CA LEU A 29 6.19 2.79 8.77
C LEU A 29 5.49 2.07 9.94
N LEU A 30 4.86 2.82 10.84
CA LEU A 30 4.09 2.25 11.94
C LEU A 30 2.88 1.46 11.42
N SER A 31 2.16 1.97 10.42
CA SER A 31 1.03 1.27 9.80
C SER A 31 1.45 -0.05 9.13
N LEU A 32 2.62 -0.09 8.50
CA LEU A 32 3.19 -1.29 7.90
C LEU A 32 3.53 -2.33 8.96
N PHE A 33 4.10 -1.89 10.08
CA PHE A 33 4.43 -2.75 11.20
C PHE A 33 3.17 -3.35 11.86
N ILE A 34 2.14 -2.52 12.04
CA ILE A 34 0.82 -2.94 12.54
C ILE A 34 0.18 -3.94 11.55
N SER A 35 0.19 -3.64 10.25
CA SER A 35 -0.35 -4.55 9.21
C SER A 35 0.41 -5.86 9.09
N ALA A 36 1.71 -5.89 9.39
CA ALA A 36 2.49 -7.13 9.45
C ALA A 36 2.16 -7.95 10.69
N SER A 37 1.83 -7.29 11.80
CA SER A 37 1.54 -7.91 13.09
C SER A 37 0.10 -8.47 13.16
N LEU A 38 -0.88 -7.74 12.63
CA LEU A 38 -2.28 -8.16 12.58
C LEU A 38 -2.55 -9.12 11.42
N GLY A 39 -3.01 -10.33 11.72
CA GLY A 39 -3.48 -11.29 10.71
C GLY A 39 -4.14 -12.50 11.36
N ALA A 40 -4.77 -13.36 10.56
CA ALA A 40 -5.60 -14.48 11.02
C ALA A 40 -4.90 -15.54 11.90
N ALA A 41 -3.58 -15.43 12.07
CA ALA A 41 -2.82 -16.16 13.07
C ALA A 41 -2.23 -15.13 14.05
N ASP A 42 -2.57 -15.25 15.33
CA ASP A 42 -2.01 -14.47 16.43
C ASP A 42 -0.53 -14.82 16.60
N LEU A 43 0.31 -14.24 15.73
CA LEU A 43 1.75 -14.38 15.81
C LEU A 43 2.27 -13.32 16.78
N PRO A 44 2.84 -13.71 17.93
CA PRO A 44 3.41 -12.75 18.86
C PRO A 44 4.51 -11.94 18.17
N LEU A 45 4.57 -10.64 18.47
CA LEU A 45 5.51 -9.66 17.89
C LEU A 45 6.97 -10.14 17.90
N SER A 46 7.36 -10.95 18.88
CA SER A 46 8.67 -11.57 19.00
C SER A 46 8.99 -12.56 17.87
N THR A 47 7.99 -13.29 17.36
CA THR A 47 8.14 -14.28 16.28
C THR A 47 8.21 -13.58 14.92
N THR A 48 7.40 -12.55 14.69
CA THR A 48 7.47 -11.71 13.48
C THR A 48 8.81 -10.99 13.38
N ALA A 49 9.28 -10.42 14.49
CA ALA A 49 10.61 -9.79 14.55
C ALA A 49 11.74 -10.81 14.34
N ALA A 50 11.65 -12.00 14.95
CA ALA A 50 12.66 -13.06 14.76
C ALA A 50 12.74 -13.57 13.32
N VAL A 51 11.60 -13.74 12.62
CA VAL A 51 11.55 -14.14 11.19
C VAL A 51 12.09 -13.04 10.28
N PHE A 52 11.83 -11.77 10.60
CA PHE A 52 12.37 -10.65 9.81
C PHE A 52 13.88 -10.47 10.05
N LEU A 53 14.34 -10.68 11.28
CA LEU A 53 15.73 -10.53 11.71
C LEU A 53 16.61 -11.71 11.25
N SER A 54 16.06 -12.93 11.12
CA SER A 54 16.79 -14.10 10.61
C SER A 54 17.14 -14.00 9.12
N ARG A 55 16.42 -13.17 8.36
CA ARG A 55 16.66 -12.89 6.94
C ARG A 55 17.62 -11.72 6.69
N LEU A 56 18.05 -10.99 7.72
CA LEU A 56 19.15 -10.03 7.62
C LEU A 56 20.50 -10.78 7.71
N PRO A 57 21.32 -10.81 6.64
CA PRO A 57 22.53 -11.64 6.56
C PRO A 57 23.60 -11.29 7.61
N PHE A 58 23.46 -10.14 8.30
CA PHE A 58 24.39 -9.68 9.32
C PHE A 58 24.13 -10.26 10.72
N LEU A 59 22.95 -10.83 10.99
CA LEU A 59 22.52 -11.25 12.33
C LEU A 59 22.00 -12.69 12.43
N SER A 60 22.21 -13.53 11.39
CA SER A 60 21.82 -14.95 11.41
C SER A 60 22.62 -15.82 12.39
N ARG A 61 23.62 -15.28 13.09
CA ARG A 61 24.54 -16.06 13.95
C ARG A 61 24.12 -16.14 15.43
N VAL A 62 23.06 -15.44 15.84
CA VAL A 62 22.73 -15.24 17.27
C VAL A 62 21.38 -15.88 17.68
N VAL A 63 20.60 -16.45 16.77
CA VAL A 63 19.27 -16.99 17.10
C VAL A 63 19.09 -18.42 16.56
N ASP A 64 19.16 -19.39 17.48
CA ASP A 64 18.88 -20.81 17.23
C ASP A 64 17.47 -21.01 16.65
N THR A 65 17.43 -21.50 15.41
CA THR A 65 16.23 -21.55 14.55
C THR A 65 15.52 -22.91 14.59
N THR A 66 15.58 -23.65 15.70
CA THR A 66 15.10 -25.05 15.74
C THR A 66 13.60 -25.20 16.05
N ARG A 67 12.89 -24.11 16.40
CA ARG A 67 11.46 -24.16 16.81
C ARG A 67 10.58 -23.01 16.31
N VAL A 68 11.04 -22.20 15.36
CA VAL A 68 10.14 -21.22 14.73
C VAL A 68 9.27 -21.97 13.73
N GLU A 69 8.00 -22.10 14.10
CA GLU A 69 6.94 -22.80 13.39
C GLU A 69 6.97 -22.48 11.88
N SER A 70 7.35 -23.44 11.05
CA SER A 70 7.51 -23.27 9.59
C SER A 70 6.25 -22.66 8.92
N ALA A 71 5.07 -22.87 9.51
CA ALA A 71 3.83 -22.26 9.08
C ALA A 71 3.82 -20.71 9.25
N ALA A 72 4.38 -20.19 10.35
CA ALA A 72 4.45 -18.75 10.61
C ALA A 72 5.31 -18.02 9.55
N GLU A 73 6.45 -18.61 9.18
CA GLU A 73 7.33 -18.06 8.16
C GLU A 73 6.64 -18.02 6.78
N VAL A 74 5.98 -19.10 6.38
CA VAL A 74 5.23 -19.17 5.12
C VAL A 74 4.09 -18.14 5.09
N ILE A 75 3.33 -18.00 6.18
CA ILE A 75 2.24 -17.02 6.27
C ILE A 75 2.79 -15.59 6.13
N LEU A 76 3.88 -15.26 6.81
CA LEU A 76 4.49 -13.92 6.73
C LEU A 76 5.01 -13.63 5.33
N LEU A 77 5.82 -14.52 4.75
CA LEU A 77 6.52 -14.28 3.50
C LEU A 77 5.64 -14.46 2.26
N GLN A 78 4.76 -15.47 2.23
CA GLN A 78 3.96 -15.80 1.06
C GLN A 78 2.56 -15.17 1.06
N ILE A 79 2.05 -14.73 2.22
CA ILE A 79 0.69 -14.19 2.32
C ILE A 79 0.71 -12.72 2.75
N ARG A 80 1.35 -12.38 3.87
CA ARG A 80 1.30 -11.01 4.41
C ARG A 80 2.15 -10.03 3.61
N LEU A 81 3.42 -10.37 3.34
CA LEU A 81 4.34 -9.51 2.60
C LEU A 81 3.80 -9.09 1.22
N PRO A 82 3.35 -10.00 0.33
CA PRO A 82 2.81 -9.59 -0.97
C PRO A 82 1.56 -8.70 -0.83
N ARG A 83 0.72 -8.94 0.18
CA ARG A 83 -0.47 -8.12 0.45
C ARG A 83 -0.12 -6.70 0.92
N ILE A 84 0.90 -6.57 1.77
CA ILE A 84 1.40 -5.26 2.23
C ILE A 84 1.98 -4.47 1.05
N VAL A 85 2.78 -5.11 0.21
CA VAL A 85 3.32 -4.49 -1.01
C VAL A 85 2.20 -4.05 -1.95
N LEU A 86 1.21 -4.92 -2.18
CA LEU A 86 0.05 -4.57 -2.99
C LEU A 86 -0.73 -3.38 -2.41
N ALA A 87 -0.97 -3.34 -1.11
CA ALA A 87 -1.66 -2.24 -0.45
C ALA A 87 -0.90 -0.90 -0.59
N MET A 88 0.43 -0.93 -0.50
CA MET A 88 1.26 0.26 -0.74
C MET A 88 1.13 0.77 -2.18
N VAL A 89 1.23 -0.13 -3.16
CA VAL A 89 1.14 0.22 -4.58
C VAL A 89 -0.25 0.75 -4.92
N VAL A 90 -1.31 0.09 -4.46
CA VAL A 90 -2.69 0.53 -4.69
C VAL A 90 -2.97 1.86 -3.99
N GLY A 91 -2.52 2.04 -2.75
CA GLY A 91 -2.68 3.30 -2.02
C GLY A 91 -1.97 4.47 -2.70
N ALA A 92 -0.74 4.26 -3.19
CA ALA A 92 0.00 5.26 -3.95
C ALA A 92 -0.71 5.61 -5.26
N ALA A 93 -1.18 4.61 -6.01
CA ALA A 93 -1.94 4.83 -7.24
C ALA A 93 -3.22 5.64 -7.00
N LEU A 94 -4.01 5.28 -5.98
CA LEU A 94 -5.24 6.01 -5.62
C LEU A 94 -4.97 7.44 -5.15
N ALA A 95 -3.92 7.66 -4.35
CA ALA A 95 -3.53 8.99 -3.90
C ALA A 95 -3.12 9.88 -5.09
N THR A 96 -2.30 9.35 -6.00
CA THR A 96 -1.87 10.10 -7.21
C THR A 96 -3.04 10.41 -8.14
N ALA A 97 -3.92 9.43 -8.40
CA ALA A 97 -5.12 9.64 -9.19
C ALA A 97 -6.01 10.74 -8.57
N GLY A 98 -6.27 10.67 -7.26
CA GLY A 98 -7.07 11.66 -6.55
C GLY A 98 -6.50 13.08 -6.66
N VAL A 99 -5.18 13.26 -6.47
CA VAL A 99 -4.52 14.56 -6.62
C VAL A 99 -4.62 15.08 -8.06
N ILE A 100 -4.46 14.21 -9.06
CA ILE A 100 -4.61 14.58 -10.48
C ILE A 100 -6.04 15.06 -10.76
N PHE A 101 -7.06 14.35 -10.28
CA PHE A 101 -8.46 14.76 -10.47
C PHE A 101 -8.78 16.06 -9.75
N GLN A 102 -8.34 16.22 -8.50
CA GLN A 102 -8.51 17.45 -7.75
C GLN A 102 -7.83 18.64 -8.45
N ALA A 103 -6.65 18.43 -9.04
CA ALA A 103 -5.93 19.44 -9.81
C ALA A 103 -6.60 19.78 -11.16
N LEU A 104 -7.08 18.78 -11.89
CA LEU A 104 -7.75 18.93 -13.18
C LEU A 104 -9.03 19.76 -13.06
N PHE A 105 -9.89 19.42 -12.10
CA PHE A 105 -11.12 20.15 -11.85
C PHE A 105 -10.93 21.41 -11.00
N ARG A 106 -9.70 21.64 -10.50
CA ARG A 106 -9.38 22.69 -9.52
C ARG A 106 -10.38 22.71 -8.37
N ASN A 107 -10.85 21.52 -7.98
CA ASN A 107 -11.88 21.34 -6.97
C ASN A 107 -11.42 20.26 -5.98
N PRO A 108 -11.12 20.62 -4.72
CA PRO A 108 -10.67 19.66 -3.72
C PRO A 108 -11.73 18.61 -3.34
N MET A 109 -12.99 18.79 -3.76
CA MET A 109 -14.09 17.84 -3.56
C MET A 109 -14.30 16.88 -4.74
N ALA A 110 -13.49 16.97 -5.80
CA ALA A 110 -13.63 16.11 -6.97
C ALA A 110 -13.15 14.67 -6.68
N ASP A 111 -13.99 13.69 -7.00
CA ASP A 111 -13.70 12.26 -6.89
C ASP A 111 -13.54 11.64 -8.29
N SER A 112 -12.61 10.68 -8.41
CA SER A 112 -12.33 9.88 -9.61
C SER A 112 -13.56 9.13 -10.13
N TRP A 113 -14.58 8.94 -9.29
CA TRP A 113 -15.86 8.34 -9.67
C TRP A 113 -16.56 9.08 -10.82
N ILE A 114 -16.39 10.40 -10.93
CA ILE A 114 -17.17 11.25 -11.86
C ILE A 114 -16.88 10.93 -13.34
N ILE A 115 -15.68 10.46 -13.66
CA ILE A 115 -15.27 10.16 -15.05
C ILE A 115 -15.61 8.73 -15.51
N GLY A 116 -16.29 7.93 -14.68
CA GLY A 116 -16.83 6.62 -15.08
C GLY A 116 -15.85 5.44 -15.02
N VAL A 117 -14.57 5.66 -14.67
CA VAL A 117 -13.54 4.60 -14.59
C VAL A 117 -13.90 3.53 -13.54
N SER A 118 -14.36 3.95 -12.35
CA SER A 118 -14.76 3.02 -11.28
C SER A 118 -16.01 2.19 -11.61
N PRO A 119 -17.15 2.77 -12.07
CA PRO A 119 -18.31 1.97 -12.47
C PRO A 119 -18.04 1.13 -13.73
N GLY A 120 -17.19 1.59 -14.66
CA GLY A 120 -16.74 0.81 -15.81
C GLY A 120 -15.96 -0.43 -15.40
N ALA A 121 -15.00 -0.29 -14.47
CA ALA A 121 -14.27 -1.40 -13.89
C ALA A 121 -15.20 -2.42 -13.21
N ALA A 122 -16.18 -1.93 -12.46
CA ALA A 122 -17.17 -2.76 -11.77
C ALA A 122 -18.06 -3.54 -12.76
N LEU A 123 -18.48 -2.91 -13.86
CA LEU A 123 -19.25 -3.56 -14.92
C LEU A 123 -18.44 -4.64 -15.62
N GLY A 124 -17.18 -4.34 -15.99
CA GLY A 124 -16.26 -5.32 -16.58
C GLY A 124 -16.03 -6.53 -15.67
N ALA A 125 -15.75 -6.30 -14.39
CA ALA A 125 -15.62 -7.36 -13.39
C ALA A 125 -16.92 -8.19 -13.26
N THR A 126 -18.08 -7.54 -13.24
CA THR A 126 -19.39 -8.20 -13.12
C THR A 126 -19.65 -9.09 -14.33
N ILE A 127 -19.34 -8.65 -15.55
CA ILE A 127 -19.44 -9.47 -16.76
C ILE A 127 -18.58 -10.73 -16.62
N ALA A 128 -17.31 -10.61 -16.23
CA ALA A 128 -16.46 -11.77 -16.01
C ALA A 128 -17.04 -12.78 -14.99
N ILE A 129 -17.64 -12.27 -13.90
CA ILE A 129 -18.27 -13.11 -12.86
C ILE A 129 -19.53 -13.80 -13.38
N VAL A 130 -20.45 -13.05 -14.02
CA VAL A 130 -21.75 -13.54 -14.47
C VAL A 130 -21.59 -14.61 -15.55
N PHE A 131 -20.70 -14.37 -16.50
CA PHE A 131 -20.40 -15.34 -17.56
C PHE A 131 -19.51 -16.50 -17.08
N LYS A 132 -19.15 -16.53 -15.78
CA LYS A 132 -18.27 -17.53 -15.17
C LYS A 132 -17.02 -17.77 -16.02
N ILE A 133 -16.42 -16.69 -16.52
CA ILE A 133 -15.16 -16.72 -17.27
C ILE A 133 -14.04 -16.94 -16.25
N GLY A 134 -14.05 -18.12 -15.65
CA GLY A 134 -13.49 -18.39 -14.35
C GLY A 134 -12.54 -19.56 -14.37
N HIS A 135 -11.56 -19.54 -15.28
CA HIS A 135 -10.34 -20.34 -15.14
C HIS A 135 -9.18 -19.48 -15.67
N GLY A 136 -8.30 -19.06 -14.77
CA GLY A 136 -7.11 -18.29 -15.11
C GLY A 136 -6.22 -19.07 -16.05
N MET A 137 -6.29 -18.78 -17.35
CA MET A 137 -5.51 -19.49 -18.36
C MET A 137 -4.00 -19.19 -18.27
N ILE A 138 -3.59 -18.15 -17.53
CA ILE A 138 -2.22 -17.58 -17.60
C ILE A 138 -1.67 -17.09 -16.24
N GLY A 139 -2.21 -17.56 -15.11
CA GLY A 139 -1.76 -17.09 -13.78
C GLY A 139 -2.14 -15.65 -13.42
N LEU A 140 -2.69 -14.88 -14.36
CA LEU A 140 -3.36 -13.61 -14.14
C LEU A 140 -4.86 -13.84 -13.88
N SER A 141 -5.44 -13.09 -12.94
CA SER A 141 -6.88 -13.17 -12.69
C SER A 141 -7.61 -12.56 -13.90
N VAL A 142 -8.39 -13.38 -14.61
CA VAL A 142 -9.24 -12.94 -15.73
C VAL A 142 -10.17 -11.81 -15.26
N LEU A 143 -10.55 -11.84 -13.99
CA LEU A 143 -11.34 -10.81 -13.35
C LEU A 143 -10.66 -9.42 -13.39
N SER A 144 -9.36 -9.33 -13.10
CA SER A 144 -8.61 -8.09 -13.18
C SER A 144 -8.49 -7.57 -14.61
N LEU A 145 -8.37 -8.46 -15.61
CA LEU A 145 -8.32 -8.08 -17.03
C LEU A 145 -9.64 -7.46 -17.50
N PHE A 146 -10.75 -8.13 -17.21
CA PHE A 146 -12.08 -7.61 -17.55
C PHE A 146 -12.42 -6.33 -16.80
N ALA A 147 -12.01 -6.21 -15.53
CA ALA A 147 -12.13 -4.97 -14.77
C ALA A 147 -11.32 -3.84 -15.42
N PHE A 148 -10.07 -4.11 -15.84
CA PHE A 148 -9.25 -3.10 -16.50
C PHE A 148 -9.82 -2.69 -17.87
N MET A 149 -10.28 -3.65 -18.66
CA MET A 149 -10.94 -3.39 -19.95
C MET A 149 -12.23 -2.60 -19.81
N GLY A 150 -13.01 -2.83 -18.74
CA GLY A 150 -14.21 -2.05 -18.48
C GLY A 150 -13.92 -0.63 -17.98
N ALA A 151 -12.74 -0.39 -17.42
CA ALA A 151 -12.31 0.89 -16.87
C ALA A 151 -11.73 1.86 -17.92
N MET A 152 -11.19 1.30 -19.02
CA MET A 152 -10.68 2.05 -20.19
C MET A 152 -11.82 2.50 -21.10
#